data_AF-E0V9E5-F1
#
_entry.id   AF-E0V9E5-F1
#
_cell.length_a   1.000
_cell.length_b   1.000
_cell.length_c   1.000
_cell.angle_alpha   90.00
_cell.angle_beta   90.00
_cell.angle_gamma   90.00
#
_symmetry.space_group_name_H-M   'P 1'
#
loop_
_entity.id
_entity.type
_entity.pdbx_description
1 polymer ?
#
loop_
_entity_poly.entity_id
_entity_poly.type
_entity_poly.pdbx_seq_one_letter_code
_entity_poly.pdbx_strand_id
1 'polypeptide(L)'
;MNSYEEFRDVLRTERENLDNLSDFWHTKVNSDKNISRDTQGRIRSVVGKTRLLLSEKFKQFEGLIDQSENKTSEKEITLNDLQGFWELILIQVNEIKSIYRDLENKKPRRVSK
;
A
#
# COMPACT_ATOMS: atom_id res chain seq x y z
N MET A 1 5.58 -17.33 3.50
CA MET A 1 6.99 -16.99 3.26
C MET A 1 7.82 -17.69 4.32
N ASN A 2 8.98 -18.21 3.95
CA ASN A 2 9.80 -19.09 4.80
C ASN A 2 11.21 -18.55 5.08
N SER A 3 11.53 -17.34 4.61
CA SER A 3 12.85 -16.72 4.82
C SER A 3 12.74 -15.20 4.92
N TYR A 4 13.75 -14.55 5.53
CA TYR A 4 13.85 -13.10 5.61
C TYR A 4 13.95 -12.45 4.22
N GLU A 5 14.67 -13.09 3.30
CA GLU A 5 14.80 -12.61 1.91
C GLU A 5 13.43 -12.57 1.22
N GLU A 6 12.61 -13.62 1.36
CA GLU A 6 11.25 -13.64 0.80
C GLU A 6 10.38 -12.49 1.35
N PHE A 7 10.49 -12.19 2.65
CA PHE A 7 9.78 -11.05 3.25
C PHE A 7 10.27 -9.71 2.70
N ARG A 8 11.59 -9.52 2.57
CA ARG A 8 12.18 -8.29 2.01
C ARG A 8 11.77 -8.08 0.56
N ASP A 9 11.80 -9.13 -0.25
CA ASP A 9 11.40 -9.06 -1.66
C ASP A 9 9.93 -8.71 -1.84
N VAL A 10 9.05 -9.37 -1.08
CA VAL A 10 7.61 -9.08 -1.12
C VAL A 10 7.33 -7.67 -0.61
N LEU A 11 7.98 -7.23 0.46
CA LEU A 11 7.84 -5.89 1.00
C LEU A 11 8.27 -4.81 0.00
N ARG A 12 9.42 -5.00 -0.65
CA ARG A 12 9.94 -4.11 -1.70
C ARG A 12 8.99 -4.04 -2.89
N THR A 13 8.57 -5.20 -3.40
CA THR A 13 7.67 -5.29 -4.56
C THR A 13 6.34 -4.60 -4.28
N GLU A 14 5.72 -4.85 -3.13
CA GLU A 14 4.46 -4.20 -2.77
C GLU A 14 4.62 -2.71 -2.48
N ARG A 15 5.76 -2.27 -1.92
CA ARG A 15 6.07 -0.85 -1.74
C ARG A 15 6.10 -0.14 -3.08
N GLU A 16 6.90 -0.65 -4.02
CA GLU A 16 7.04 -0.09 -5.36
C GLU A 16 5.67 -0.03 -6.08
N ASN A 17 4.87 -1.10 -6.00
CA ASN A 17 3.53 -1.14 -6.59
C ASN A 17 2.61 -0.05 -6.03
N LEU A 18 2.55 0.10 -4.71
CA LEU A 18 1.69 1.08 -4.06
C LEU A 18 2.17 2.51 -4.26
N ASP A 19 3.47 2.74 -4.27
CA ASP A 19 4.05 4.07 -4.48
C ASP A 19 3.74 4.56 -5.91
N ASN A 20 4.02 3.71 -6.91
CA ASN A 20 3.67 3.98 -8.31
C ASN A 20 2.17 4.24 -8.50
N LEU A 21 1.32 3.44 -7.85
CA LEU A 21 -0.14 3.62 -7.93
C LEU A 21 -0.59 4.92 -7.28
N SER A 22 -0.07 5.23 -6.10
CA SER A 22 -0.33 6.49 -5.39
C SER A 22 0.09 7.70 -6.22
N ASP A 23 1.27 7.67 -6.82
CA ASP A 23 1.80 8.79 -7.61
C ASP A 23 1.07 8.98 -8.94
N PHE A 24 0.64 7.89 -9.58
CA PHE A 24 -0.26 7.97 -10.73
C PHE A 24 -1.56 8.71 -10.37
N TRP A 25 -2.22 8.31 -9.28
CA TRP A 25 -3.49 8.92 -8.88
C TRP A 25 -3.32 10.35 -8.35
N HIS A 26 -2.22 10.63 -7.66
CA HIS A 26 -1.85 11.98 -7.24
C HIS A 26 -1.64 12.91 -8.44
N THR A 27 -0.93 12.44 -9.47
CA THR A 27 -0.72 13.21 -10.70
C THR A 27 -2.02 13.42 -11.45
N LYS A 28 -2.85 12.38 -11.55
CA LYS A 28 -4.14 12.42 -12.24
C LYS A 28 -5.12 13.41 -11.59
N VAL A 29 -5.24 13.42 -10.26
CA VAL A 29 -6.17 14.33 -9.56
C VAL A 29 -5.77 15.80 -9.65
N ASN A 30 -4.49 16.09 -9.87
CA ASN A 30 -3.99 17.45 -9.98
C ASN A 30 -3.94 17.95 -11.44
N SER A 31 -3.93 17.06 -12.43
CA SER A 31 -3.85 17.42 -13.85
C SER A 31 -5.21 17.37 -14.58
N ASP A 32 -6.11 16.46 -14.23
CA ASP A 32 -7.41 16.31 -14.90
C ASP A 32 -8.52 17.15 -14.23
N LYS A 33 -8.84 18.28 -14.87
CA LYS A 33 -9.89 19.21 -14.41
C LYS A 33 -11.32 18.64 -14.53
N ASN A 34 -11.51 17.52 -15.22
CA ASN A 34 -12.84 16.91 -15.40
C ASN A 34 -13.23 15.99 -14.24
N ILE A 35 -12.32 15.71 -13.31
CA ILE A 35 -12.61 14.91 -12.13
C ILE A 35 -13.46 15.73 -11.16
N SER A 36 -14.63 15.20 -10.79
CA SER A 36 -15.55 15.86 -9.86
C SER A 36 -14.91 16.08 -8.48
N ARG A 37 -15.32 17.14 -7.77
CA ARG A 37 -14.78 17.48 -6.43
C ARG A 37 -14.86 16.31 -5.44
N ASP A 38 -15.97 15.57 -5.46
CA ASP A 38 -16.14 14.36 -4.64
C ASP A 38 -15.09 13.29 -4.97
N THR A 39 -14.90 13.00 -6.25
CA THR A 39 -13.89 12.03 -6.70
C THR A 39 -12.48 12.50 -6.36
N GLN A 40 -12.19 13.80 -6.48
CA GLN A 40 -10.89 14.35 -6.06
C GLN A 40 -10.66 14.14 -4.56
N GLY A 41 -11.68 14.37 -3.72
CA GLY A 41 -11.61 14.10 -2.29
C GLY A 41 -11.29 12.63 -1.99
N ARG A 42 -12.00 11.71 -2.65
CA ARG A 42 -11.74 10.26 -2.51
C ARG A 42 -10.32 9.89 -2.96
N ILE A 43 -9.84 10.42 -4.09
CA ILE A 43 -8.46 10.17 -4.56
C ILE A 43 -7.43 10.67 -3.53
N ARG A 44 -7.55 11.93 -3.07
CA ARG A 44 -6.61 12.49 -2.08
C ARG A 44 -6.60 11.66 -0.79
N SER A 45 -7.77 11.20 -0.35
CA SER A 45 -7.88 10.34 0.84
C SER A 45 -7.16 9.00 0.67
N VAL A 46 -7.36 8.29 -0.45
CA VAL A 46 -6.71 6.98 -0.66
C VAL A 46 -5.20 7.13 -0.90
N VAL A 47 -4.76 8.19 -1.57
CA VAL A 47 -3.33 8.55 -1.71
C VAL A 47 -2.71 8.79 -0.33
N GLY A 48 -3.36 9.57 0.53
CA GLY A 48 -2.92 9.78 1.91
C GLY A 48 -2.82 8.47 2.70
N LYS A 49 -3.87 7.63 2.64
CA LYS A 49 -3.89 6.31 3.30
C LYS A 49 -2.76 5.39 2.81
N THR A 50 -2.47 5.41 1.50
CA THR A 50 -1.37 4.64 0.90
C THR A 50 -0.02 5.10 1.45
N ARG A 51 0.22 6.41 1.45
CA ARG A 51 1.48 6.97 1.97
C ARG A 51 1.68 6.68 3.45
N LEU A 52 0.63 6.77 4.27
CA LEU A 52 0.68 6.40 5.69
C LEU A 52 1.00 4.91 5.89
N LEU A 53 0.35 4.02 5.12
CA LEU A 53 0.65 2.58 5.19
C LEU A 53 2.14 2.30 4.89
N LEU A 54 2.70 2.97 3.86
CA LEU A 54 4.09 2.84 3.45
C LEU A 54 5.09 3.45 4.44
N SER A 55 4.76 4.59 5.06
CA SER A 55 5.65 5.28 6.00
C SER A 55 5.61 4.71 7.41
N GLU A 56 4.49 4.07 7.79
CA GLU A 56 4.29 3.53 9.14
C GLU A 56 4.37 2.01 9.16
N LYS A 57 3.42 1.30 8.53
CA LYS A 57 3.31 -0.16 8.67
C LYS A 57 4.40 -0.91 7.94
N PHE A 58 4.75 -0.48 6.72
CA PHE A 58 5.86 -1.08 6.00
C PHE A 58 7.20 -0.82 6.70
N LYS A 59 7.41 0.39 7.22
CA LYS A 59 8.62 0.73 8.00
C LYS A 59 8.69 -0.07 9.31
N GLN A 60 7.56 -0.27 9.98
CA GLN A 60 7.47 -1.12 11.17
C GLN A 60 7.85 -2.56 10.83
N PHE A 61 7.34 -3.11 9.72
CA PHE A 61 7.65 -4.48 9.32
C PHE A 61 9.13 -4.67 8.94
N GLU A 62 9.70 -3.73 8.21
CA GLU A 62 11.14 -3.69 7.92
C GLU A 62 11.97 -3.78 9.21
N GLY A 63 11.63 -2.98 10.23
CA GLY A 63 12.29 -3.05 11.53
C GLY A 63 12.09 -4.37 12.27
N LEU A 64 10.95 -5.05 12.09
CA LEU A 64 10.73 -6.39 12.67
C LEU A 64 11.58 -7.46 11.98
N ILE A 65 11.74 -7.39 10.66
CA ILE A 65 12.63 -8.28 9.90
C ILE A 65 14.07 -8.07 10.40
N ASP A 66 14.53 -6.81 10.50
CA ASP A 66 15.88 -6.49 10.97
C ASP A 66 16.12 -6.99 12.41
N GLN A 67 15.15 -6.83 13.30
CA GLN A 67 15.24 -7.30 14.69
C GLN A 67 15.28 -8.83 14.79
N SER A 68 14.44 -9.51 14.00
CA SER A 68 14.37 -10.97 13.93
C SER A 68 15.66 -11.57 13.38
N GLU A 69 16.19 -10.99 12.29
CA GLU A 69 17.39 -11.47 11.61
C GLU A 69 18.65 -11.27 12.45
N ASN A 70 18.79 -10.10 13.09
CA ASN A 70 19.95 -9.77 13.91
C ASN A 70 19.83 -10.25 15.38
N LYS A 71 18.68 -10.85 15.76
CA LYS A 71 18.37 -11.30 17.13
C LYS A 71 18.55 -10.19 18.17
N THR A 72 18.14 -8.96 17.84
CA THR A 72 18.31 -7.77 18.70
C THR A 72 17.10 -7.45 19.56
N SER A 73 15.98 -8.16 19.38
CA SER A 73 14.78 -7.97 20.19
C SER A 73 14.89 -8.68 21.55
N GLU A 74 14.32 -8.07 22.59
CA GLU A 74 14.25 -8.67 23.95
C GLU A 74 13.44 -9.98 23.97
N LYS A 75 12.47 -10.11 23.04
CA LYS A 75 11.69 -11.32 22.81
C LYS A 75 12.02 -11.89 21.44
N GLU A 76 12.13 -13.21 21.34
CA GLU A 76 12.33 -13.87 20.06
C GLU A 76 11.17 -13.57 19.11
N ILE A 77 11.50 -13.08 17.91
CA ILE A 77 10.55 -12.89 16.81
C ILE A 77 10.76 -14.08 15.87
N THR A 78 9.70 -14.84 15.60
CA THR A 78 9.75 -16.00 14.70
C THR A 78 9.31 -15.62 13.29
N LEU A 79 9.64 -16.46 12.30
CA LEU A 79 9.11 -16.33 10.94
C LEU A 79 7.58 -16.35 10.90
N ASN A 80 6.93 -17.07 11.84
CA ASN A 80 5.46 -17.09 11.94
C ASN A 80 4.91 -15.76 12.44
N ASP A 81 5.60 -15.08 13.36
CA ASP A 81 5.20 -13.75 13.83
C ASP A 81 5.31 -12.73 12.69
N LEU A 82 6.38 -12.80 11.89
CA LEU A 82 6.54 -11.97 10.69
C LEU A 82 5.46 -12.25 9.65
N GLN A 83 5.14 -13.53 9.41
CA GLN A 83 4.06 -13.94 8.51
C GLN A 83 2.71 -13.36 8.95
N GLY A 84 2.37 -13.48 10.24
CA GLY A 84 1.13 -12.92 10.79
C GLY A 84 1.09 -11.39 10.68
N PHE A 85 2.20 -10.70 10.94
CA PHE A 85 2.26 -9.25 10.77
C PHE A 85 2.07 -8.84 9.30
N TRP A 86 2.69 -9.57 8.38
CA TRP A 86 2.52 -9.33 6.95
C TRP A 86 1.09 -9.54 6.48
N GLU A 87 0.40 -10.57 6.96
CA GLU A 87 -1.02 -10.80 6.65
C GLU A 87 -1.91 -9.62 7.06
N LEU A 88 -1.62 -9.00 8.22
CA LEU A 88 -2.32 -7.78 8.65
C LEU A 88 -2.04 -6.57 7.74
N ILE A 89 -0.83 -6.45 7.21
CA ILE A 89 -0.50 -5.45 6.18
C ILE A 89 -1.28 -5.75 4.90
N LEU A 90 -1.29 -6.99 4.43
CA LEU A 90 -1.96 -7.40 3.20
C LEU A 90 -3.46 -7.07 3.20
N ILE A 91 -4.13 -7.18 4.34
CA ILE A 91 -5.55 -6.76 4.47
C ILE A 91 -5.71 -5.29 4.09
N GLN A 92 -4.85 -4.42 4.63
CA GLN A 92 -4.88 -2.98 4.32
C GLN A 92 -4.46 -2.67 2.88
N VAL A 93 -3.46 -3.38 2.36
CA VAL A 93 -3.04 -3.29 0.95
C VAL A 93 -4.21 -3.62 0.02
N ASN A 94 -4.92 -4.72 0.29
CA ASN A 94 -6.05 -5.17 -0.51
C ASN A 94 -7.21 -4.18 -0.48
N GLU A 95 -7.50 -3.60 0.69
CA GLU A 95 -8.50 -2.55 0.83
C GLU A 95 -8.16 -1.33 -0.04
N ILE A 96 -6.92 -0.84 0.03
CA ILE A 96 -6.42 0.30 -0.75
C ILE A 96 -6.50 0.01 -2.26
N LYS A 97 -5.99 -1.14 -2.70
CA LYS A 97 -6.05 -1.57 -4.10
C LYS A 97 -7.50 -1.66 -4.59
N SER A 98 -8.43 -2.09 -3.74
CA SER A 98 -9.86 -2.11 -4.08
C SER A 98 -10.41 -0.70 -4.34
N ILE A 99 -10.08 0.27 -3.48
CA ILE A 99 -10.51 1.65 -3.66
C ILE A 99 -9.97 2.24 -4.98
N TYR A 100 -8.70 1.96 -5.31
CA TYR A 100 -8.12 2.40 -6.59
C TYR A 100 -8.81 1.77 -7.80
N ARG A 101 -9.13 0.46 -7.74
CA ARG A 101 -9.91 -0.21 -8.80
C ARG A 101 -11.29 0.42 -8.97
N ASP A 102 -11.97 0.74 -7.87
CA ASP A 102 -13.28 1.41 -7.93
C ASP A 102 -13.20 2.80 -8.58
N LEU A 103 -12.12 3.54 -8.33
CA LEU A 103 -11.86 4.84 -8.98
C LEU A 103 -11.60 4.68 -10.48
N GLU A 104 -10.97 3.60 -10.91
CA GLU A 104 -10.74 3.31 -12.33
C GLU A 104 -12.03 2.90 -13.06
N ASN A 105 -12.87 2.09 -12.41
CA ASN A 105 -14.12 1.59 -12.96
C ASN A 105 -15.22 2.67 -13.08
N LYS A 106 -15.09 3.79 -12.35
CA LYS A 106 -15.99 4.94 -12.43
C LYS A 106 -15.67 5.92 -13.57
N LYS A 107 -14.93 5.51 -14.61
CA LYS A 107 -14.77 6.31 -15.83
C LYS A 107 -16.17 6.75 -16.33
N PRO A 108 -16.38 8.04 -16.63
CA PRO A 108 -17.69 8.53 -17.07
C PRO A 108 -18.10 7.77 -18.32
N ARG A 109 -19.33 7.25 -18.34
CA ARG A 109 -19.96 6.73 -19.57
C ARG A 109 -19.76 7.81 -20.64
N ARG A 110 -19.03 7.48 -21.71
CA ARG A 110 -19.07 8.31 -22.92
C ARG A 110 -20.52 8.31 -23.35
N VAL A 111 -21.22 9.43 -23.17
CA VAL A 111 -22.51 9.64 -23.81
C VAL A 111 -22.16 9.89 -25.26
N SER A 112 -22.25 8.85 -26.09
CA SER A 112 -22.14 8.97 -27.53
C SER A 112 -23.22 9.94 -28.00
N LYS A 113 -22.81 11.06 -28.62
CA LYS A 113 -23.68 11.85 -29.49
C LYS A 113 -23.75 11.15 -30.84
#